data_AF-A0A5K1F519-F1
#
_entry.id   AF-A0A5K1F519-F1
#
_cell.length_a   1.000
_cell.length_b   1.000
_cell.length_c   1.000
_cell.angle_alpha   90.00
_cell.angle_beta   90.00
_cell.angle_gamma   90.00
#
_symmetry.space_group_name_H-M   'P 1'
#
loop_
_entity.id
_entity.type
_entity.pdbx_description
1 polymer ?
#
loop_
_entity_poly.entity_id
_entity_poly.type
_entity_poly.pdbx_seq_one_letter_code
_entity_poly.pdbx_strand_id
1 'polypeptide(L)'
;VFLALTMTAMGVSFSSAVAPDLAKAKASAASIFSILDRKSKIDPSDNSGLTLPTVKGNIDFQHVSFKYPTRPNVQIFRDLCLSIPSGK
;
A
#
# COMPACT_ATOMS: atom_id res chain seq x y z
N VAL A 1 -24.18 42.00 29.24
CA VAL A 1 -24.36 41.93 27.77
C VAL A 1 -23.05 42.07 26.98
N PHE A 2 -22.26 43.14 27.18
CA PHE A 2 -20.98 43.33 26.49
C PHE A 2 -19.97 42.19 26.72
N LEU A 3 -19.76 41.78 27.99
CA LEU A 3 -18.86 40.68 28.35
C LEU A 3 -19.28 39.33 27.73
N ALA A 4 -20.58 39.07 27.62
CA ALA A 4 -21.09 37.86 26.99
C ALA A 4 -20.77 37.86 25.48
N LEU A 5 -20.94 39.03 24.82
CA LEU A 5 -20.64 39.20 23.40
C LEU A 5 -19.15 38.98 23.09
N THR A 6 -18.25 39.53 23.92
CA THR A 6 -16.80 39.37 23.72
C THR A 6 -16.35 37.94 23.99
N MET A 7 -16.92 37.26 24.99
CA MET A 7 -16.64 35.85 25.27
C MET A 7 -17.04 34.94 24.10
N THR A 8 -18.21 35.17 23.50
CA THR A 8 -18.66 34.42 22.32
C THR A 8 -17.77 34.68 21.11
N ALA A 9 -17.37 35.93 20.87
CA ALA A 9 -16.48 36.29 19.77
C ALA A 9 -15.09 35.62 19.90
N MET A 10 -14.53 35.57 21.10
CA MET A 10 -13.27 34.86 21.36
C MET A 10 -13.40 33.36 21.15
N GLY A 11 -14.52 32.73 21.57
CA GLY A 11 -14.79 31.31 21.33
C GLY A 11 -14.81 30.95 19.85
N VAL A 12 -15.55 31.72 19.03
CA VAL A 12 -15.60 31.52 17.57
C VAL A 12 -14.23 31.74 16.93
N SER A 13 -13.49 32.76 17.38
CA SER A 13 -12.15 33.05 16.86
C SER A 13 -11.18 31.90 17.13
N PHE A 14 -11.21 31.33 18.34
CA PHE A 14 -10.40 30.18 18.69
C PHE A 14 -10.79 28.92 17.90
N SER A 15 -12.09 28.61 17.79
CA SER A 15 -12.56 27.49 16.97
C SER A 15 -12.17 27.64 15.49
N SER A 16 -12.24 28.86 14.96
CA SER A 16 -11.80 29.15 13.59
C SER A 16 -10.29 28.96 13.41
N ALA A 17 -9.49 29.27 14.43
CA ALA A 17 -8.04 29.10 14.38
C ALA A 17 -7.61 27.62 14.36
N VAL A 18 -8.35 26.73 15.07
CA VAL A 18 -8.03 25.29 15.12
C VAL A 18 -8.66 24.46 14.00
N ALA A 19 -9.67 25.00 13.31
CA ALA A 19 -10.33 24.34 12.18
C ALA A 19 -9.38 23.80 11.08
N PRO A 20 -8.37 24.56 10.58
CA PRO A 20 -7.47 24.05 9.55
C PRO A 20 -6.62 22.86 10.02
N ASP A 21 -6.23 22.83 11.29
CA ASP A 21 -5.43 21.74 11.84
C ASP A 21 -6.26 20.47 12.01
N LEU A 22 -7.53 20.61 12.40
CA LEU A 22 -8.47 19.48 12.41
C LEU A 22 -8.67 18.91 11.00
N ALA A 23 -8.79 19.77 9.98
CA ALA A 23 -8.92 19.32 8.60
C ALA A 23 -7.68 18.54 8.12
N LYS A 24 -6.48 19.03 8.44
CA LYS A 24 -5.22 18.32 8.17
C LYS A 24 -5.15 16.99 8.90
N ALA A 25 -5.50 16.96 10.20
CA ALA A 25 -5.52 15.73 10.98
C ALA A 25 -6.45 14.68 10.38
N LYS A 26 -7.64 15.09 9.94
CA LYS A 26 -8.59 14.21 9.24
C LYS A 26 -8.01 13.67 7.93
N ALA A 27 -7.37 14.52 7.12
CA ALA A 27 -6.76 14.10 5.85
C ALA A 27 -5.61 13.11 6.07
N SER A 28 -4.75 13.37 7.05
CA SER A 28 -3.66 12.47 7.43
C SER A 28 -4.18 11.12 7.94
N ALA A 29 -5.20 11.13 8.81
CA ALA A 29 -5.84 9.91 9.28
C ALA A 29 -6.42 9.09 8.11
N ALA A 30 -7.12 9.75 7.17
CA ALA A 30 -7.64 9.08 5.97
C ALA A 30 -6.53 8.45 5.11
N SER A 31 -5.37 9.11 4.99
CA SER A 31 -4.21 8.54 4.28
C SER A 31 -3.58 7.35 5.00
N ILE A 32 -3.57 7.34 6.34
CA ILE A 32 -3.06 6.20 7.10
C ILE A 32 -3.99 5.01 6.92
N PHE A 33 -5.29 5.21 7.08
CA PHE A 33 -6.27 4.14 6.88
C PHE A 33 -6.28 3.61 5.44
N SER A 34 -6.09 4.47 4.44
CA SER A 34 -6.01 4.00 3.04
C SER A 34 -4.80 3.10 2.77
N ILE A 35 -3.69 3.28 3.50
CA ILE A 35 -2.52 2.39 3.44
C ILE A 35 -2.81 1.08 4.19
N LEU A 36 -3.40 1.15 5.38
CA LEU A 36 -3.70 -0.02 6.20
C LEU A 36 -4.75 -0.94 5.54
N ASP A 37 -5.76 -0.36 4.92
CA ASP A 37 -6.86 -1.10 4.29
C ASP A 37 -6.49 -1.64 2.89
N ARG A 38 -5.31 -1.27 2.38
CA ARG A 38 -4.85 -1.70 1.06
C ARG A 38 -4.58 -3.20 1.05
N LYS A 39 -5.36 -3.95 0.26
CA LYS A 39 -5.13 -5.37 0.00
C LYS A 39 -4.03 -5.59 -1.05
N SER A 40 -3.04 -6.42 -0.71
CA SER A 40 -2.01 -6.86 -1.66
C SER A 40 -2.59 -7.89 -2.63
N LYS A 41 -2.14 -7.88 -3.90
CA LYS A 41 -2.49 -8.94 -4.88
C LYS A 41 -1.87 -10.28 -4.52
N ILE A 42 -0.73 -10.25 -3.84
CA ILE A 42 -0.03 -11.42 -3.32
C ILE A 42 0.07 -11.17 -1.82
N ASP A 43 -0.78 -11.86 -1.05
CA ASP A 43 -0.86 -11.69 0.41
C ASP A 43 0.15 -12.60 1.10
N PRO A 44 1.18 -12.05 1.78
CA PRO A 44 2.17 -12.86 2.49
C PRO A 44 1.61 -13.51 3.76
N SER A 45 0.47 -13.06 4.27
CA SER A 45 -0.17 -13.63 5.45
C SER A 45 -1.13 -14.78 5.11
N ASP A 46 -1.40 -15.01 3.82
CA ASP A 46 -2.22 -16.13 3.39
C ASP A 46 -1.42 -17.44 3.42
N ASN A 47 -1.88 -18.38 4.24
CA ASN A 47 -1.29 -19.72 4.39
C ASN A 47 -2.04 -20.79 3.58
N SER A 48 -2.93 -20.40 2.66
CA SER A 48 -3.65 -21.33 1.78
C SER A 48 -2.76 -22.09 0.78
N GLY A 49 -1.52 -21.65 0.62
CA GLY A 49 -0.55 -22.24 -0.30
C GLY A 49 -0.15 -23.68 0.04
N LEU A 50 0.35 -24.39 -0.98
CA LEU A 50 0.89 -25.74 -0.81
C LEU A 50 2.31 -25.69 -0.22
N THR A 51 2.50 -26.25 0.96
CA THR A 51 3.83 -26.47 1.55
C THR A 51 4.34 -27.85 1.17
N LEU A 52 5.41 -27.89 0.38
CA LEU A 52 6.06 -29.14 -0.02
C LEU A 52 6.92 -29.69 1.12
N PRO A 53 6.81 -30.98 1.50
CA PRO A 53 7.62 -31.58 2.57
C PRO A 53 9.09 -31.75 2.19
N THR A 54 9.38 -31.81 0.90
CA THR A 54 10.75 -31.91 0.37
C THR A 54 10.83 -31.16 -0.95
N VAL A 55 11.86 -30.33 -1.09
CA VAL A 55 12.09 -29.51 -2.29
C VAL A 55 13.36 -30.02 -2.96
N LYS A 56 13.24 -30.55 -4.20
CA LYS A 56 14.39 -30.99 -5.00
C LYS A 56 15.25 -29.82 -5.47
N GLY A 57 14.65 -28.64 -5.68
CA GLY A 57 15.37 -27.43 -6.10
C GLY A 57 15.58 -27.28 -7.61
N ASN A 58 14.87 -28.06 -8.44
CA ASN A 58 14.82 -27.82 -9.88
C ASN A 58 13.91 -26.61 -10.15
N ILE A 59 14.40 -25.67 -10.95
CA ILE A 59 13.69 -24.42 -11.28
C ILE A 59 13.50 -24.37 -12.79
N ASP A 60 12.25 -24.29 -13.23
CA ASP A 60 11.90 -24.15 -14.64
C ASP A 60 11.06 -22.89 -14.87
N PHE A 61 11.48 -22.08 -15.84
CA PHE A 61 10.72 -20.97 -16.41
C PHE A 61 10.20 -21.42 -17.77
N GLN A 62 8.90 -21.29 -18.00
CA GLN A 62 8.25 -21.69 -19.26
C GLN A 62 7.48 -20.51 -19.83
N HIS A 63 7.88 -20.02 -21.00
CA HIS A 63 7.21 -18.97 -21.77
C HIS A 63 6.92 -17.70 -20.94
N VAL A 64 7.84 -17.33 -20.05
CA VAL A 64 7.60 -16.25 -19.08
C VAL A 64 7.72 -14.89 -19.77
N SER A 65 6.63 -14.13 -19.74
CA SER A 65 6.58 -12.74 -20.21
C SER A 65 6.31 -11.80 -19.05
N PHE A 66 7.25 -10.88 -18.79
CA PHE A 66 7.20 -10.02 -17.61
C PHE A 66 7.43 -8.54 -17.92
N LYS A 67 6.64 -7.70 -17.24
CA LYS A 67 6.77 -6.23 -17.21
C LYS A 67 6.65 -5.73 -15.78
N TYR A 68 7.46 -4.74 -15.40
CA TYR A 68 7.27 -4.06 -14.12
C TYR A 68 6.01 -3.18 -14.17
N PRO A 69 5.13 -3.21 -13.14
CA PRO A 69 3.92 -2.37 -13.11
C PRO A 69 4.20 -0.87 -13.19
N THR A 70 5.33 -0.41 -12.66
CA THR A 70 5.76 1.00 -12.71
C THR A 70 6.22 1.45 -14.09
N ARG A 71 6.58 0.52 -15.00
CA ARG A 71 7.02 0.80 -16.37
C ARG A 71 6.36 -0.18 -17.35
N PRO A 72 5.05 -0.06 -17.61
CA PRO A 72 4.28 -1.02 -18.42
C PRO A 72 4.64 -1.02 -19.91
N ASN A 73 5.33 0.04 -20.38
CA ASN A 73 5.76 0.15 -21.77
C ASN A 73 7.04 -0.63 -22.06
N VAL A 74 7.78 -1.03 -21.02
CA VAL A 74 9.06 -1.75 -21.18
C VAL A 74 8.85 -3.23 -20.87
N GLN A 75 9.01 -4.07 -21.89
CA GLN A 75 9.00 -5.52 -21.74
C GLN A 75 10.39 -6.01 -21.33
N ILE A 76 10.48 -6.69 -20.18
CA ILE A 76 11.75 -7.19 -19.64
C ILE A 76 12.02 -8.59 -20.14
N PHE A 77 11.14 -9.55 -19.86
CA PHE A 77 11.25 -10.90 -20.39
C PHE A 77 10.24 -11.09 -21.51
N ARG A 78 10.70 -11.56 -22.67
CA ARG A 78 9.89 -11.91 -23.84
C ARG A 78 10.01 -13.40 -24.04
N ASP A 79 8.96 -14.14 -23.68
CA ASP A 79 8.92 -15.59 -23.89
C ASP A 79 10.16 -16.33 -23.32
N LEU A 80 10.52 -16.03 -22.08
CA LEU A 80 11.70 -16.63 -21.45
C LEU A 80 11.43 -18.09 -21.08
N CYS A 81 12.26 -18.99 -21.62
CA CYS A 81 12.35 -20.38 -21.23
C CYS A 81 13.74 -20.67 -20.66
N LEU A 82 13.80 -21.18 -19.42
CA LEU A 82 15.05 -21.48 -18.73
C LEU A 82 14.84 -22.67 -17.80
N SER A 83 15.74 -23.63 -17.80
CA SER A 83 15.73 -24.76 -16.88
C SER A 83 17.04 -24.79 -16.10
N ILE A 84 16.93 -24.83 -14.77
CA ILE A 84 18.05 -24.84 -13.83
C ILE A 84 17.93 -26.11 -12.99
N PRO A 85 18.79 -27.11 -13.20
CA PRO A 85 18.80 -28.33 -12.41
C PRO A 85 19.42 -28.08 -11.02
N SER A 86 18.92 -28.79 -10.02
CA SER A 86 19.45 -28.73 -8.66
C SER A 86 20.92 -29.20 -8.59
N GLY A 87 21.76 -28.49 -7.83
CA GLY A 87 23.12 -28.92 -7.49
C GLY A 87 24.18 -28.72 -8.58
N LYS A 88 23.91 -27.87 -9.57
CA LYS A 88 24.87 -27.40 -10.57
C LYS A 88 25.33 -25.98 -10.28
#